data_AF-A0A7M7PRZ6-F1
#
_entry.id   AF-A0A7M7PRZ6-F1
#
_cell.length_a   1.000
_cell.length_b   1.000
_cell.length_c   1.000
_cell.angle_alpha   90.00
_cell.angle_beta   90.00
_cell.angle_gamma   90.00
#
_symmetry.space_group_name_H-M   'P 1'
#
loop_
_entity.id
_entity.type
_entity.pdbx_description
1 polymer ?
#
loop_
_entity_poly.entity_id
_entity_poly.type
_entity_poly.pdbx_seq_one_letter_code
_entity_poly.pdbx_strand_id
1 'polypeptide(L)'
;MIGPSDYIRKSLMKGFFSFYTKCDFATNVLCPVSGTTVPLTQFKPQISSDSSSSSKEFRVGPLNIQDPLDLSHNVAMNINDKIAGKMREELRKASLTCISLRYRKQGEDLETGRIPRWGFLSLLEERDGGRRKVEGGLSVVIPLKMSQVTPEFVKRYEDAGEMKLAWCQHAENFAMRLMEDVLGISCFEESQDDDIVEMEDGVHSPQQPTEIRESTETPGMNSDASSSGTTKDNELRDGETDEDVEPARKRQRIASNLDDDEHEMSMTSSGSTCMTSPADLTSPTSSTSSVTDHEGSTVSKVICCKATHAVWVGRRKLRRKIQMEKPWGDAPIDELSKEKLVTQEILKSSAPPATALAEFKIELRRKLAADCTAVIVAFCTPQNDVNARNFAHFFDEFVARMLSHLKV
;
A
#
# COMPACT_ATOMS: atom_id res chain seq x y z
N MET A 1 15.76 -17.77 -36.86
CA MET A 1 14.51 -16.98 -37.08
C MET A 1 13.41 -17.54 -36.18
N ILE A 2 12.53 -16.69 -35.63
CA ILE A 2 11.35 -17.15 -34.89
C ILE A 2 10.31 -17.60 -35.92
N GLY A 3 9.85 -18.85 -35.86
CA GLY A 3 8.85 -19.36 -36.80
C GLY A 3 7.49 -18.68 -36.63
N PRO A 4 6.61 -18.63 -37.65
CA PRO A 4 5.31 -17.95 -37.56
C PRO A 4 4.47 -18.41 -36.35
N SER A 5 4.50 -19.71 -36.04
CA SER A 5 3.82 -20.30 -34.88
C SER A 5 4.33 -19.79 -33.52
N ASP A 6 5.64 -19.57 -33.38
CA ASP A 6 6.23 -19.05 -32.13
C ASP A 6 5.88 -17.58 -31.93
N TYR A 7 5.85 -16.79 -33.00
CA TYR A 7 5.41 -15.40 -32.95
C TYR A 7 3.95 -15.29 -32.48
N ILE A 8 3.05 -16.10 -33.06
CA ILE A 8 1.63 -16.15 -32.65
C ILE A 8 1.52 -16.53 -31.17
N ARG A 9 2.21 -17.59 -30.71
CA ARG A 9 2.18 -18.02 -29.31
C ARG A 9 2.69 -16.95 -28.33
N LYS A 10 3.80 -16.27 -28.65
CA LYS A 10 4.32 -15.15 -27.83
C LYS A 10 3.36 -13.95 -27.83
N SER A 11 2.71 -13.67 -28.96
CA SER A 11 1.72 -12.58 -29.09
C SER A 11 0.46 -12.86 -28.26
N LEU A 12 -0.09 -14.06 -28.35
CA LEU A 12 -1.24 -14.50 -27.55
C LEU A 12 -0.93 -14.47 -26.04
N MET A 13 0.26 -14.92 -25.61
CA MET A 13 0.65 -14.88 -24.21
C MET A 13 0.79 -13.44 -23.68
N LYS A 14 1.40 -12.54 -24.46
CA LYS A 14 1.43 -11.10 -24.15
C LYS A 14 0.01 -10.52 -24.07
N GLY A 15 -0.86 -10.91 -25.00
CA GLY A 15 -2.27 -10.50 -25.05
C GLY A 15 -3.04 -10.95 -23.81
N PHE A 16 -2.91 -12.22 -23.42
CA PHE A 16 -3.52 -12.82 -22.23
C PHE A 16 -3.18 -12.03 -20.97
N PHE A 17 -1.89 -11.81 -20.68
CA PHE A 17 -1.51 -11.07 -19.48
C PHE A 17 -1.94 -9.60 -19.56
N SER A 18 -1.73 -8.92 -20.70
CA SER A 18 -2.13 -7.52 -20.90
C SER A 18 -3.65 -7.29 -20.78
N PHE A 19 -4.46 -8.26 -21.18
CA PHE A 19 -5.91 -8.23 -21.02
C PHE A 19 -6.31 -8.43 -19.56
N TYR A 20 -5.87 -9.52 -18.93
CA TYR A 20 -6.27 -9.83 -17.56
C TYR A 20 -5.67 -8.89 -16.50
N THR A 21 -4.60 -8.14 -16.81
CA THR A 21 -4.15 -7.00 -15.99
C THR A 21 -5.09 -5.79 -16.01
N LYS A 22 -6.10 -5.79 -16.87
CA LYS A 22 -7.11 -4.72 -16.97
C LYS A 22 -8.51 -5.19 -16.59
N CYS A 23 -8.67 -6.44 -16.17
CA CYS A 23 -9.96 -7.00 -15.77
C CYS A 23 -10.25 -6.67 -14.30
N ASP A 24 -11.37 -5.96 -14.05
CA ASP A 24 -11.90 -5.86 -12.70
C ASP A 24 -12.73 -7.08 -12.34
N PHE A 25 -12.02 -8.07 -11.84
CA PHE A 25 -12.56 -9.33 -11.33
C PHE A 25 -13.40 -9.20 -10.05
N ALA A 26 -13.27 -8.10 -9.32
CA ALA A 26 -13.96 -7.89 -8.05
C ALA A 26 -15.36 -7.30 -8.26
N THR A 27 -15.50 -6.35 -9.20
CA THR A 27 -16.78 -5.69 -9.49
C THR A 27 -17.48 -6.18 -10.76
N ASN A 28 -16.92 -7.15 -11.48
CA ASN A 28 -17.56 -7.77 -12.66
C ASN A 28 -17.48 -9.29 -12.60
N VAL A 29 -18.45 -9.96 -13.22
CA VAL A 29 -18.44 -11.39 -13.50
C VAL A 29 -17.90 -11.62 -14.90
N LEU A 30 -16.90 -12.48 -15.05
CA LEU A 30 -16.48 -13.01 -16.34
C LEU A 30 -17.44 -14.13 -16.74
N CYS A 31 -18.10 -13.99 -17.89
CA CYS A 31 -19.15 -14.90 -18.37
C CYS A 31 -18.67 -15.64 -19.64
N PRO A 32 -18.17 -16.89 -19.54
CA PRO A 32 -17.60 -17.59 -20.69
C PRO A 32 -18.61 -17.87 -21.81
N VAL A 33 -19.90 -18.06 -21.49
CA VAL A 33 -20.97 -18.35 -22.45
C VAL A 33 -21.24 -17.17 -23.39
N SER A 34 -21.23 -15.95 -22.86
CA SER A 34 -21.40 -14.72 -23.66
C SER A 34 -20.09 -14.19 -24.22
N GLY A 35 -18.93 -14.65 -23.71
CA GLY A 35 -17.62 -14.10 -24.04
C GLY A 35 -17.39 -12.69 -23.52
N THR A 36 -18.16 -12.25 -22.52
CA THR A 36 -18.15 -10.86 -22.00
C THR A 36 -17.94 -10.80 -20.48
N THR A 37 -17.60 -9.62 -19.99
CA THR A 37 -17.65 -9.26 -18.56
C THR A 37 -18.92 -8.48 -18.28
N VAL A 38 -19.64 -8.82 -17.21
CA VAL A 38 -20.87 -8.13 -16.79
C VAL A 38 -20.66 -7.49 -15.41
N PRO A 39 -20.92 -6.18 -15.25
CA PRO A 39 -20.84 -5.51 -13.94
C PRO A 39 -21.76 -6.15 -12.91
N LEU A 40 -21.32 -6.28 -11.65
CA LEU A 40 -22.13 -6.85 -10.57
C LEU A 40 -23.44 -6.08 -10.33
N THR A 41 -23.45 -4.76 -10.57
CA THR A 41 -24.65 -3.91 -10.53
C THR A 41 -25.72 -4.32 -11.55
N GLN A 42 -25.31 -4.90 -12.67
CA GLN A 42 -26.16 -5.29 -13.80
C GLN A 42 -26.31 -6.82 -13.94
N PHE A 43 -25.50 -7.58 -13.19
CA PHE A 43 -25.45 -9.04 -13.27
C PHE A 43 -26.71 -9.67 -12.67
N LYS A 44 -27.59 -10.14 -13.55
CA LYS A 44 -28.75 -10.96 -13.20
C LYS A 44 -28.40 -12.42 -13.52
N PRO A 45 -28.07 -13.27 -12.54
CA PRO A 45 -27.88 -14.69 -12.81
C PRO A 45 -29.16 -15.23 -13.43
N GLN A 46 -29.07 -15.90 -14.58
CA GLN A 46 -30.24 -16.44 -15.25
C GLN A 46 -30.75 -17.66 -14.49
N ILE A 47 -31.66 -17.40 -13.55
CA ILE A 47 -32.46 -18.42 -12.89
C ILE A 47 -33.49 -18.89 -13.92
N SER A 48 -33.40 -20.14 -14.35
CA SER A 48 -34.43 -20.81 -15.14
C SER A 48 -35.78 -20.68 -14.43
N SER A 49 -36.83 -20.31 -15.17
CA SER A 49 -38.12 -19.80 -14.65
C SER A 49 -39.00 -20.79 -13.88
N ASP A 50 -38.44 -21.90 -13.40
CA ASP A 50 -39.18 -22.93 -12.69
C ASP A 50 -39.24 -22.61 -11.20
N SER A 51 -40.41 -22.11 -10.81
CA SER A 51 -40.76 -21.66 -9.46
C SER A 51 -40.85 -22.82 -8.46
N SER A 52 -39.69 -23.29 -7.99
CA SER A 52 -39.60 -24.09 -6.76
C SER A 52 -38.38 -23.69 -5.92
N SER A 53 -38.62 -23.57 -4.62
CA SER A 53 -37.67 -23.15 -3.58
C SER A 53 -36.24 -23.71 -3.73
N SER A 54 -35.24 -22.85 -3.53
CA SER A 54 -33.78 -23.13 -3.50
C SER A 54 -32.98 -23.04 -4.81
N SER A 55 -33.38 -22.22 -5.76
CA SER A 55 -32.45 -21.71 -6.79
C SER A 55 -31.20 -21.13 -6.13
N LYS A 56 -30.03 -21.74 -6.37
CA LYS A 56 -28.76 -21.28 -5.79
C LYS A 56 -28.49 -19.85 -6.26
N GLU A 57 -28.18 -18.96 -5.33
CA GLU A 57 -27.76 -17.59 -5.68
C GLU A 57 -26.30 -17.59 -6.11
N PHE A 58 -25.98 -16.85 -7.18
CA PHE A 58 -24.59 -16.64 -7.61
C PHE A 58 -23.83 -15.89 -6.53
N ARG A 59 -22.93 -16.59 -5.85
CA ARG A 59 -22.13 -16.01 -4.78
C ARG A 59 -21.02 -15.15 -5.39
N VAL A 60 -20.87 -13.94 -4.86
CA VAL A 60 -19.83 -12.99 -5.23
C VAL A 60 -18.60 -13.19 -4.35
N GLY A 61 -17.41 -13.07 -4.95
CA GLY A 61 -16.12 -13.10 -4.29
C GLY A 61 -15.15 -12.07 -4.88
N PRO A 62 -13.86 -12.12 -4.50
CA PRO A 62 -12.82 -11.23 -5.02
C PRO A 62 -12.29 -11.62 -6.41
N LEU A 63 -12.73 -12.76 -6.93
CA LEU A 63 -12.66 -13.17 -8.33
C LEU A 63 -14.01 -13.79 -8.69
N ASN A 64 -14.64 -13.32 -9.76
CA ASN A 64 -15.95 -13.79 -10.21
C ASN A 64 -15.86 -14.33 -11.64
N ILE A 65 -15.97 -15.65 -11.78
CA ILE A 65 -16.00 -16.34 -13.07
C ILE A 65 -17.19 -17.27 -13.04
N GLN A 66 -18.13 -17.08 -13.97
CA GLN A 66 -19.32 -17.92 -14.08
C GLN A 66 -18.96 -19.28 -14.69
N ASP A 67 -19.50 -20.36 -14.14
CA ASP A 67 -19.43 -21.67 -14.78
C ASP A 67 -20.23 -21.65 -16.12
N PRO A 68 -19.70 -22.25 -17.20
CA PRO A 68 -20.36 -22.22 -18.50
C PRO A 68 -21.64 -23.07 -18.59
N LEU A 69 -21.93 -23.91 -17.59
CA LEU A 69 -23.09 -24.79 -17.54
C LEU A 69 -23.99 -24.47 -16.34
N ASP A 70 -23.44 -24.39 -15.12
CA ASP A 70 -24.17 -23.95 -13.93
C ASP A 70 -24.06 -22.43 -13.77
N LEU A 71 -24.94 -21.68 -14.45
CA LEU A 71 -24.94 -20.21 -14.41
C LEU A 71 -25.13 -19.60 -13.00
N SER A 72 -25.53 -20.41 -12.00
CA SER A 72 -25.59 -20.03 -10.59
C SER A 72 -24.25 -20.18 -9.84
N HIS A 73 -23.26 -20.82 -10.46
CA HIS A 73 -21.99 -21.15 -9.84
C HIS A 73 -20.87 -20.19 -10.23
N ASN A 74 -20.16 -19.69 -9.22
CA ASN A 74 -18.89 -19.00 -9.37
C ASN A 74 -17.75 -19.99 -9.16
N VAL A 75 -17.03 -20.37 -10.23
CA VAL A 75 -15.94 -21.37 -10.16
C VAL A 75 -14.75 -20.90 -9.31
N ALA A 76 -14.65 -19.59 -9.06
CA ALA A 76 -13.59 -18.97 -8.26
C ALA A 76 -13.96 -18.77 -6.79
N MET A 77 -15.07 -19.33 -6.31
CA MET A 77 -15.62 -19.10 -4.96
C MET A 77 -14.71 -19.53 -3.78
N ASN A 78 -13.70 -20.36 -4.04
CA ASN A 78 -12.68 -20.73 -3.05
C ASN A 78 -11.53 -19.71 -2.91
N ILE A 79 -11.50 -18.66 -3.74
CA ILE A 79 -10.43 -17.65 -3.75
C ILE A 79 -10.78 -16.50 -2.80
N ASN A 80 -9.87 -16.21 -1.86
CA ASN A 80 -9.97 -15.08 -0.95
C ASN A 80 -9.20 -13.85 -1.46
N ASP A 81 -9.45 -12.68 -0.84
CA ASP A 81 -8.87 -11.38 -1.27
C ASP A 81 -7.33 -11.42 -1.37
N LYS A 82 -6.66 -12.19 -0.50
CA LYS A 82 -5.19 -12.35 -0.47
C LYS A 82 -4.67 -13.15 -1.66
N ILE A 83 -5.38 -14.20 -2.07
CA ILE A 83 -5.02 -15.02 -3.25
C ILE A 83 -5.34 -14.23 -4.53
N ALA A 84 -6.51 -13.58 -4.61
CA ALA A 84 -6.86 -12.73 -5.74
C ALA A 84 -5.86 -11.56 -5.93
N GLY A 85 -5.45 -10.90 -4.84
CA GLY A 85 -4.42 -9.85 -4.88
C GLY A 85 -3.06 -10.36 -5.37
N LYS A 86 -2.62 -11.55 -4.91
CA LYS A 86 -1.41 -12.20 -5.43
C LYS A 86 -1.53 -12.51 -6.92
N MET A 87 -2.66 -13.06 -7.36
CA MET A 87 -2.93 -13.38 -8.77
C MET A 87 -2.81 -12.14 -9.66
N ARG A 88 -3.42 -11.01 -9.27
CA ARG A 88 -3.31 -9.74 -10.01
C ARG A 88 -1.87 -9.24 -10.11
N GLU A 89 -1.12 -9.30 -9.01
CA GLU A 89 0.31 -8.91 -9.02
C GLU A 89 1.17 -9.83 -9.90
N GLU A 90 0.93 -11.14 -9.91
CA GLU A 90 1.65 -12.06 -10.82
C GLU A 90 1.23 -11.87 -12.28
N LEU A 91 -0.04 -11.60 -12.59
CA LEU A 91 -0.49 -11.22 -13.93
C LEU A 91 0.23 -9.94 -14.42
N ARG A 92 0.36 -8.94 -13.54
CA ARG A 92 1.07 -7.67 -13.82
C ARG A 92 2.56 -7.91 -14.07
N LYS A 93 3.23 -8.66 -13.19
CA LYS A 93 4.62 -9.07 -13.36
C LYS A 93 4.85 -9.86 -14.66
N ALA A 94 3.96 -10.78 -15.00
CA ALA A 94 4.04 -11.58 -16.22
C ALA A 94 3.82 -10.73 -17.48
N SER A 95 2.88 -9.77 -17.45
CA SER A 95 2.69 -8.77 -18.51
C SER A 95 3.97 -7.96 -18.76
N LEU A 96 4.62 -7.47 -17.69
CA LEU A 96 5.92 -6.80 -17.75
C LEU A 96 7.05 -7.72 -18.27
N THR A 97 7.07 -8.98 -17.86
CA THR A 97 8.01 -9.96 -18.42
C THR A 97 7.78 -10.13 -19.94
N CYS A 98 6.54 -10.25 -20.41
CA CYS A 98 6.21 -10.43 -21.84
C CYS A 98 6.59 -9.25 -22.74
N ILE A 99 6.71 -8.03 -22.22
CA ILE A 99 7.24 -6.88 -22.98
C ILE A 99 8.78 -6.78 -22.93
N SER A 100 9.45 -7.47 -22.01
CA SER A 100 10.91 -7.40 -21.86
C SER A 100 11.68 -7.91 -23.10
N LEU A 101 12.94 -7.50 -23.24
CA LEU A 101 13.82 -8.02 -24.29
C LEU A 101 14.13 -9.52 -24.07
N ARG A 102 14.33 -9.93 -22.80
CA ARG A 102 14.56 -11.32 -22.37
C ARG A 102 13.42 -12.28 -22.76
N TYR A 103 12.18 -11.79 -22.86
CA TYR A 103 11.08 -12.61 -23.39
C TYR A 103 11.08 -12.70 -24.92
N ARG A 104 11.42 -11.59 -25.60
CA ARG A 104 11.38 -11.49 -27.06
C ARG A 104 12.50 -12.28 -27.74
N LYS A 105 13.75 -12.08 -27.31
CA LYS A 105 14.97 -12.67 -27.90
C LYS A 105 15.74 -13.49 -26.87
N GLN A 106 16.45 -14.52 -27.34
CA GLN A 106 17.50 -15.17 -26.58
C GLN A 106 18.65 -14.18 -26.41
N GLY A 107 19.18 -14.10 -25.19
CA GLY A 107 20.46 -13.45 -24.92
C GLY A 107 21.52 -14.51 -24.66
N GLU A 108 22.78 -14.10 -24.73
CA GLU A 108 23.93 -14.86 -24.24
C GLU A 108 24.54 -14.07 -23.08
N ASP A 109 24.87 -14.75 -21.98
CA ASP A 109 25.64 -14.16 -20.91
C ASP A 109 27.13 -14.20 -21.32
N LEU A 110 27.67 -13.02 -21.66
CA LEU A 110 29.04 -12.87 -22.13
C LEU A 110 30.10 -13.15 -21.05
N GLU A 111 29.73 -13.13 -19.76
CA GLU A 111 30.66 -13.39 -18.65
C GLU A 111 30.67 -14.87 -18.26
N THR A 112 29.50 -15.53 -18.25
CA THR A 112 29.39 -16.95 -17.81
C THR A 112 29.29 -17.96 -18.95
N GLY A 113 29.13 -17.50 -20.20
CA GLY A 113 28.90 -18.34 -21.38
C GLY A 113 27.56 -19.10 -21.36
N ARG A 114 26.69 -18.85 -20.35
CA ARG A 114 25.40 -19.52 -20.21
C ARG A 114 24.34 -18.80 -21.02
N ILE A 115 23.34 -19.56 -21.48
CA ILE A 115 22.10 -18.99 -22.02
C ILE A 115 21.18 -18.71 -20.82
N PRO A 116 20.94 -17.43 -20.45
CA PRO A 116 19.95 -17.11 -19.42
C PRO A 116 18.56 -17.56 -19.86
N ARG A 117 17.71 -17.96 -18.89
CA ARG A 117 16.32 -18.34 -19.17
C ARG A 117 15.59 -17.19 -19.85
N TRP A 118 15.04 -17.48 -21.03
CA TRP A 118 14.46 -16.49 -21.93
C TRP A 118 13.11 -16.99 -22.46
N GLY A 119 12.33 -16.11 -23.10
CA GLY A 119 11.00 -16.46 -23.60
C GLY A 119 10.10 -17.03 -22.51
N PHE A 120 9.39 -18.12 -22.79
CA PHE A 120 8.50 -18.77 -21.83
C PHE A 120 9.18 -19.20 -20.52
N LEU A 121 10.47 -19.58 -20.55
CA LEU A 121 11.18 -19.97 -19.33
C LEU A 121 11.30 -18.81 -18.33
N SER A 122 11.34 -17.55 -18.79
CA SER A 122 11.35 -16.36 -17.93
C SER A 122 10.02 -16.07 -17.22
N LEU A 123 8.94 -16.79 -17.58
CA LEU A 123 7.65 -16.78 -16.85
C LEU A 123 7.54 -17.92 -15.83
N LEU A 124 8.40 -18.95 -15.94
CA LEU A 124 8.42 -20.13 -15.08
C LEU A 124 9.53 -20.07 -14.01
N GLU A 125 10.29 -18.97 -13.96
CA GLU A 125 11.29 -18.77 -12.90
C GLU A 125 10.59 -18.54 -11.56
N GLU A 126 10.92 -19.36 -10.57
CA GLU A 126 10.61 -19.06 -9.18
C GLU A 126 11.30 -17.74 -8.80
N ARG A 127 10.50 -16.67 -8.70
CA ARG A 127 10.96 -15.39 -8.22
C ARG A 127 11.04 -15.43 -6.71
N ASP A 128 12.23 -15.17 -6.19
CA ASP A 128 12.45 -15.05 -4.76
C ASP A 128 11.49 -14.02 -4.17
N GLY A 129 10.92 -14.34 -3.00
CA GLY A 129 9.75 -13.70 -2.41
C GLY A 129 9.99 -12.29 -1.86
N GLY A 130 11.05 -11.62 -2.34
CA GLY A 130 11.48 -10.30 -1.93
C GLY A 130 10.36 -9.29 -2.05
N ARG A 131 9.77 -8.94 -0.90
CA ARG A 131 9.09 -7.66 -0.71
C ARG A 131 10.10 -6.58 -1.03
N ARG A 132 10.08 -6.07 -2.28
CA ARG A 132 10.66 -4.77 -2.57
C ARG A 132 9.90 -3.76 -1.72
N LYS A 133 10.52 -3.37 -0.61
CA LYS A 133 10.11 -2.22 0.18
C LYS A 133 10.38 -1.02 -0.71
N VAL A 134 9.38 -0.61 -1.47
CA VAL A 134 9.46 0.58 -2.31
C VAL A 134 9.71 1.75 -1.36
N GLU A 135 10.78 2.51 -1.61
CA GLU A 135 11.06 3.76 -0.92
C GLU A 135 10.09 4.84 -1.43
N GLY A 136 8.83 4.67 -1.06
CA GLY A 136 7.76 5.66 -1.19
C GLY A 136 7.41 6.23 0.19
N GLY A 137 6.78 7.41 0.20
CA GLY A 137 6.36 8.07 1.43
C GLY A 137 5.42 7.20 2.29
N LEU A 138 5.30 7.52 3.58
CA LEU A 138 4.40 6.79 4.47
C LEU A 138 2.97 6.92 3.94
N SER A 139 2.38 5.81 3.53
CA SER A 139 1.02 5.76 3.02
C SER A 139 0.33 4.47 3.44
N VAL A 140 -0.92 4.57 3.86
CA VAL A 140 -1.76 3.45 4.28
C VAL A 140 -2.77 3.16 3.19
N VAL A 141 -2.81 1.92 2.70
CA VAL A 141 -3.70 1.51 1.61
C VAL A 141 -4.88 0.72 2.18
N ILE A 142 -6.08 1.23 1.95
CA ILE A 142 -7.35 0.58 2.23
C ILE A 142 -7.89 0.04 0.89
N PRO A 143 -7.71 -1.26 0.58
CA PRO A 143 -8.21 -1.85 -0.66
C PRO A 143 -9.69 -2.23 -0.54
N LEU A 144 -10.43 -2.17 -1.65
CA LEU A 144 -11.74 -2.80 -1.78
C LEU A 144 -11.61 -4.31 -1.58
N LYS A 145 -12.33 -4.85 -0.60
CA LYS A 145 -12.51 -6.29 -0.41
C LYS A 145 -13.97 -6.64 -0.58
N MET A 146 -14.27 -7.64 -1.41
CA MET A 146 -15.67 -8.05 -1.62
C MET A 146 -16.27 -8.70 -0.36
N SER A 147 -15.43 -9.18 0.56
CA SER A 147 -15.82 -9.63 1.91
C SER A 147 -16.36 -8.51 2.83
N GLN A 148 -16.26 -7.24 2.43
CA GLN A 148 -16.77 -6.06 3.14
C GLN A 148 -18.03 -5.46 2.50
N VAL A 149 -18.40 -5.89 1.29
CA VAL A 149 -19.49 -5.29 0.50
C VAL A 149 -20.73 -6.18 0.58
N THR A 150 -21.86 -5.62 1.00
CA THR A 150 -23.15 -6.32 1.02
C THR A 150 -23.79 -6.39 -0.37
N PRO A 151 -24.61 -7.42 -0.66
CA PRO A 151 -25.44 -7.45 -1.86
C PRO A 151 -26.36 -6.23 -1.98
N GLU A 152 -26.83 -5.70 -0.86
CA GLU A 152 -27.68 -4.51 -0.76
C GLU A 152 -26.94 -3.23 -1.18
N PHE A 153 -25.63 -3.13 -0.89
CA PHE A 153 -24.79 -2.04 -1.37
C PHE A 153 -24.64 -2.09 -2.90
N VAL A 154 -24.34 -3.28 -3.46
CA VAL A 154 -24.19 -3.46 -4.92
C VAL A 154 -25.48 -3.10 -5.66
N LYS A 155 -26.63 -3.57 -5.15
CA LYS A 155 -27.97 -3.33 -5.76
C LYS A 155 -28.41 -1.86 -5.75
N ARG A 156 -27.71 -0.97 -5.05
CA ARG A 156 -28.05 0.47 -4.96
C ARG A 156 -27.60 1.28 -6.18
N TYR A 157 -26.64 0.77 -6.96
CA TYR A 157 -26.01 1.48 -8.07
C TYR A 157 -26.29 0.75 -9.39
N GLU A 158 -26.49 1.49 -10.47
CA GLU A 158 -26.60 0.92 -11.82
C GLU A 158 -25.22 0.80 -12.48
N ASP A 159 -24.33 1.77 -12.22
CA ASP A 159 -22.95 1.78 -12.70
C ASP A 159 -21.94 1.28 -11.64
N ALA A 160 -20.93 0.56 -12.11
CA ALA A 160 -19.87 0.03 -11.26
C ALA A 160 -18.82 1.10 -10.87
N GLY A 161 -18.64 2.16 -11.69
CA GLY A 161 -17.82 3.32 -11.33
C GLY A 161 -18.42 4.10 -10.17
N GLU A 162 -19.72 4.38 -10.21
CA GLU A 162 -20.48 4.98 -9.10
C GLU A 162 -20.38 4.14 -7.82
N MET A 163 -20.60 2.82 -7.92
CA MET A 163 -20.47 1.89 -6.79
C MET A 163 -19.08 1.97 -6.13
N LYS A 164 -18.00 1.99 -6.94
CA LYS A 164 -16.63 2.12 -6.44
C LYS A 164 -16.36 3.49 -5.81
N LEU A 165 -16.87 4.56 -6.41
CA LEU A 165 -16.73 5.92 -5.91
C LEU A 165 -17.40 6.06 -4.54
N ALA A 166 -18.62 5.53 -4.40
CA ALA A 166 -19.34 5.49 -3.13
C ALA A 166 -18.62 4.61 -2.09
N TRP A 167 -18.06 3.46 -2.49
CA TRP A 167 -17.22 2.66 -1.59
C TRP A 167 -15.97 3.43 -1.13
N CYS A 168 -15.31 4.16 -2.02
CA CYS A 168 -14.17 5.02 -1.66
C CYS A 168 -14.58 6.10 -0.64
N GLN A 169 -15.74 6.75 -0.83
CA GLN A 169 -16.28 7.72 0.15
C GLN A 169 -16.52 7.07 1.52
N HIS A 170 -17.08 5.85 1.57
CA HIS A 170 -17.23 5.10 2.82
C HIS A 170 -15.88 4.75 3.47
N ALA A 171 -14.87 4.35 2.68
CA ALA A 171 -13.54 4.03 3.17
C ALA A 171 -12.77 5.28 3.68
N GLU A 172 -12.94 6.43 3.03
CA GLU A 172 -12.44 7.75 3.50
C GLU A 172 -13.10 8.16 4.81
N ASN A 173 -14.44 8.15 4.87
CA ASN A 173 -15.20 8.47 6.09
C ASN A 173 -14.82 7.52 7.24
N PHE A 174 -14.56 6.24 6.95
CA PHE A 174 -14.05 5.29 7.93
C PHE A 174 -12.64 5.64 8.42
N ALA A 175 -11.72 6.00 7.52
CA ALA A 175 -10.37 6.43 7.90
C ALA A 175 -10.40 7.68 8.79
N MET A 176 -11.25 8.66 8.46
CA MET A 176 -11.46 9.86 9.27
C MET A 176 -12.07 9.55 10.63
N ARG A 177 -13.10 8.70 10.68
CA ARG A 177 -13.67 8.20 11.93
C ARG A 177 -12.64 7.47 12.80
N LEU A 178 -11.67 6.75 12.22
CA LEU A 178 -10.59 6.17 13.01
C LEU A 178 -9.67 7.26 13.61
N MET A 179 -9.35 8.32 12.86
CA MET A 179 -8.49 9.40 13.34
C MET A 179 -9.17 10.27 14.41
N GLU A 180 -10.35 10.81 14.13
CA GLU A 180 -11.06 11.72 15.03
C GLU A 180 -11.72 10.94 16.17
N ASP A 181 -12.60 10.02 15.81
CA ASP A 181 -13.61 9.45 16.70
C ASP A 181 -13.03 8.34 17.61
N VAL A 182 -12.00 7.63 17.14
CA VAL A 182 -11.36 6.51 17.84
C VAL A 182 -9.96 6.87 18.38
N LEU A 183 -9.17 7.66 17.65
CA LEU A 183 -7.81 8.05 18.05
C LEU A 183 -7.72 9.47 18.63
N GLY A 184 -8.78 10.29 18.57
CA GLY A 184 -8.79 11.62 19.20
C GLY A 184 -7.87 12.63 18.54
N ILE A 185 -7.55 12.45 17.26
CA ILE A 185 -6.79 13.40 16.44
C ILE A 185 -7.74 14.52 16.00
N SER A 186 -7.33 15.78 16.11
CA SER A 186 -8.10 16.89 15.56
C SER A 186 -7.79 17.04 14.07
N CYS A 187 -8.78 16.87 13.21
CA CYS A 187 -8.63 16.92 11.76
C CYS A 187 -9.44 18.08 11.18
N PHE A 188 -8.88 18.74 10.18
CA PHE A 188 -9.50 19.88 9.50
C PHE A 188 -9.22 19.77 8.00
N GLU A 189 -10.25 19.82 7.17
CA GLU A 189 -10.10 19.85 5.71
C GLU A 189 -9.53 21.21 5.29
N GLU A 190 -8.48 21.19 4.48
CA GLU A 190 -7.88 22.42 3.95
C GLU A 190 -8.77 22.92 2.80
N SER A 191 -9.37 24.09 2.97
CA SER A 191 -10.15 24.73 1.91
C SER A 191 -9.25 24.98 0.71
N GLN A 192 -9.69 24.54 -0.47
CA GLN A 192 -9.22 25.14 -1.72
C GLN A 192 -9.86 26.52 -1.81
N ASP A 193 -9.24 27.49 -1.16
CA ASP A 193 -9.45 28.88 -1.50
C ASP A 193 -8.83 29.09 -2.90
N ASP A 194 -9.69 29.11 -3.91
CA ASP A 194 -9.32 29.50 -5.27
C ASP A 194 -8.85 30.97 -5.20
N ASP A 195 -7.53 31.19 -5.22
CA ASP A 195 -6.91 32.50 -5.41
C ASP A 195 -7.23 33.04 -6.82
N ILE A 196 -8.49 33.44 -7.04
CA ILE A 196 -8.90 34.30 -8.14
C ILE A 196 -8.36 35.69 -7.81
N VAL A 197 -7.11 35.92 -8.21
CA VAL A 197 -6.51 37.25 -8.20
C VAL A 197 -7.22 38.08 -9.30
N GLU A 198 -8.30 38.75 -8.93
CA GLU A 198 -8.97 39.71 -9.82
C GLU A 198 -7.99 40.83 -10.16
N MET A 199 -7.63 40.93 -11.46
CA MET A 199 -6.80 42.01 -11.97
C MET A 199 -7.67 43.26 -12.17
N GLU A 200 -7.67 44.18 -11.22
CA GLU A 200 -8.18 45.54 -11.47
C GLU A 200 -7.13 46.39 -12.19
N ASP A 201 -7.43 46.73 -13.44
CA ASP A 201 -6.65 47.66 -14.27
C ASP A 201 -6.84 49.10 -13.74
N GLY A 202 -5.75 49.76 -13.31
CA GLY A 202 -5.84 50.94 -12.44
C GLY A 202 -4.68 51.95 -12.53
N VAL A 203 -4.22 52.25 -13.75
CA VAL A 203 -3.31 53.33 -14.16
C VAL A 203 -2.99 54.42 -13.10
N HIS A 204 -1.70 54.58 -12.73
CA HIS A 204 -1.01 55.89 -12.73
C HIS A 204 0.53 55.77 -12.73
N SER A 205 1.19 56.76 -13.35
CA SER A 205 2.64 56.78 -13.65
C SER A 205 3.51 57.38 -12.52
N PRO A 206 4.86 57.21 -12.57
CA PRO A 206 5.73 57.33 -11.39
C PRO A 206 6.42 58.70 -11.22
N GLN A 207 6.83 59.01 -9.99
CA GLN A 207 7.95 59.92 -9.70
C GLN A 207 8.68 59.59 -8.39
N GLN A 208 9.99 59.42 -8.49
CA GLN A 208 11.02 59.40 -7.43
C GLN A 208 11.74 60.78 -7.46
N PRO A 209 12.76 61.10 -6.61
CA PRO A 209 13.32 60.39 -5.44
C PRO A 209 13.63 61.32 -4.22
N THR A 210 14.49 60.83 -3.30
CA THR A 210 15.45 61.53 -2.40
C THR A 210 15.17 61.66 -0.89
N GLU A 211 16.01 60.93 -0.13
CA GLU A 211 16.81 61.30 1.06
C GLU A 211 16.24 62.09 2.25
N ILE A 212 16.61 61.69 3.48
CA ILE A 212 17.55 62.41 4.39
C ILE A 212 17.73 61.66 5.74
N ARG A 213 19.01 61.51 6.17
CA ARG A 213 19.63 61.35 7.53
C ARG A 213 18.99 60.48 8.62
N GLU A 214 19.68 59.56 9.32
CA GLU A 214 20.98 59.62 10.06
C GLU A 214 20.90 60.27 11.47
N SER A 215 21.24 59.52 12.53
CA SER A 215 21.96 60.00 13.75
C SER A 215 22.38 58.87 14.74
N THR A 216 23.70 58.67 14.88
CA THR A 216 24.52 58.41 16.12
C THR A 216 24.26 57.26 17.14
N GLU A 217 25.14 56.26 17.12
CA GLU A 217 26.25 55.97 18.10
C GLU A 217 26.01 55.87 19.64
N THR A 218 26.11 54.63 20.17
CA THR A 218 27.10 54.03 21.15
C THR A 218 27.68 54.84 22.36
N PRO A 219 28.53 54.27 23.30
CA PRO A 219 28.78 52.89 23.79
C PRO A 219 28.87 52.75 25.36
N GLY A 220 29.14 51.52 25.87
CA GLY A 220 29.77 51.25 27.20
C GLY A 220 29.43 49.84 27.75
N MET A 221 30.27 48.80 27.69
CA MET A 221 31.60 48.50 28.29
C MET A 221 31.60 47.94 29.74
N ASN A 222 31.88 46.63 29.83
CA ASN A 222 32.61 45.90 30.88
C ASN A 222 31.90 45.76 32.27
N SER A 223 32.21 44.79 33.16
CA SER A 223 33.32 43.83 33.25
C SER A 223 32.98 42.54 34.05
N ASP A 224 33.52 41.40 33.60
CA ASP A 224 34.27 40.37 34.36
C ASP A 224 33.72 39.56 35.58
N ALA A 225 33.80 38.23 35.39
CA ALA A 225 34.55 37.23 36.19
C ALA A 225 34.05 36.65 37.54
N SER A 226 33.90 35.30 37.52
CA SER A 226 34.58 34.31 38.41
C SER A 226 34.13 34.13 39.88
N SER A 227 34.27 32.96 40.53
CA SER A 227 34.63 31.57 40.13
C SER A 227 34.44 30.58 41.32
N SER A 228 34.54 29.25 41.09
CA SER A 228 34.66 28.14 42.11
C SER A 228 33.47 27.99 43.11
N GLY A 229 33.22 26.92 43.88
CA GLY A 229 33.76 25.56 44.12
C GLY A 229 32.78 24.85 45.11
N THR A 230 32.85 23.56 45.49
CA THR A 230 33.76 22.44 45.18
C THR A 230 33.09 21.08 45.53
N THR A 231 33.83 19.97 45.37
CA THR A 231 33.50 18.54 45.66
C THR A 231 33.02 18.17 47.08
N LYS A 232 32.27 17.05 47.21
CA LYS A 232 32.70 15.85 47.97
C LYS A 232 31.78 14.62 47.85
N ASP A 233 32.37 13.48 48.19
CA ASP A 233 31.93 12.09 48.01
C ASP A 233 31.00 11.58 49.14
N ASN A 234 30.26 10.47 48.89
CA ASN A 234 30.33 9.32 49.79
C ASN A 234 29.89 8.00 49.13
N GLU A 235 30.30 6.88 49.73
CA GLU A 235 30.25 5.52 49.16
C GLU A 235 29.50 4.52 50.09
N LEU A 236 29.27 3.29 49.59
CA LEU A 236 29.04 2.01 50.31
C LEU A 236 27.60 1.49 50.63
N ARG A 237 27.31 0.32 50.00
CA ARG A 237 26.73 -0.94 50.55
C ARG A 237 25.31 -0.96 51.17
N ASP A 238 24.56 -2.07 51.19
CA ASP A 238 24.65 -3.48 50.70
C ASP A 238 23.33 -3.78 49.92
N GLY A 239 23.01 -4.90 49.26
CA GLY A 239 23.55 -6.26 49.12
C GLY A 239 22.38 -7.23 48.86
N GLU A 240 22.69 -8.47 48.44
CA GLU A 240 21.79 -9.62 48.22
C GLU A 240 21.10 -9.80 46.85
N THR A 241 20.82 -11.07 46.57
CA THR A 241 20.72 -11.74 45.27
C THR A 241 19.37 -12.41 45.07
N ASP A 242 18.97 -12.65 43.82
CA ASP A 242 18.49 -13.99 43.45
C ASP A 242 18.59 -14.25 41.94
N GLU A 243 18.85 -15.51 41.59
CA GLU A 243 18.92 -16.01 40.21
C GLU A 243 17.54 -16.50 39.75
N ASP A 244 17.22 -16.42 38.44
CA ASP A 244 16.68 -17.60 37.73
C ASP A 244 16.64 -17.47 36.18
N VAL A 245 17.58 -18.19 35.56
CA VAL A 245 17.43 -19.07 34.38
C VAL A 245 16.48 -18.69 33.21
N GLU A 246 17.08 -18.35 32.06
CA GLU A 246 16.52 -18.58 30.72
C GLU A 246 17.14 -19.84 30.05
N PRO A 247 16.37 -20.78 29.48
CA PRO A 247 16.92 -21.97 28.84
C PRO A 247 17.12 -21.82 27.32
N ALA A 248 18.37 -21.61 26.89
CA ALA A 248 18.74 -21.70 25.48
C ALA A 248 18.64 -23.14 24.93
N ARG A 249 17.95 -23.34 23.79
CA ARG A 249 17.94 -24.62 23.05
C ARG A 249 18.57 -24.48 21.66
N LYS A 250 19.90 -24.64 21.61
CA LYS A 250 20.68 -24.78 20.38
C LYS A 250 20.70 -26.25 19.94
N ARG A 251 20.01 -26.62 18.85
CA ARG A 251 20.13 -27.95 18.23
C ARG A 251 20.99 -27.88 16.97
N GLN A 252 22.20 -28.43 17.11
CA GLN A 252 23.15 -28.70 16.03
C GLN A 252 22.71 -29.97 15.28
N ARG A 253 22.80 -29.99 13.95
CA ARG A 253 22.66 -31.24 13.18
C ARG A 253 23.67 -31.29 12.02
N ILE A 254 24.78 -31.96 12.32
CA ILE A 254 25.54 -32.90 11.48
C ILE A 254 25.30 -32.78 9.96
N ALA A 255 26.35 -32.39 9.23
CA ALA A 255 26.49 -32.67 7.81
C ALA A 255 26.94 -34.12 7.60
N SER A 256 26.49 -34.74 6.52
CA SER A 256 27.00 -36.01 6.02
C SER A 256 27.00 -35.96 4.49
N ASN A 257 28.17 -35.85 3.89
CA ASN A 257 28.37 -36.07 2.47
C ASN A 257 28.26 -37.58 2.18
N LEU A 258 27.69 -37.92 1.03
CA LEU A 258 28.04 -39.14 0.30
C LEU A 258 28.10 -38.74 -1.17
N ASP A 259 29.27 -38.95 -1.76
CA ASP A 259 29.51 -38.93 -3.20
C ASP A 259 28.91 -40.20 -3.84
N ASP A 260 28.59 -40.16 -5.13
CA ASP A 260 28.56 -41.34 -6.00
C ASP A 260 28.58 -40.89 -7.49
N ASP A 261 29.16 -41.76 -8.31
CA ASP A 261 30.00 -41.46 -9.48
C ASP A 261 29.38 -40.93 -10.79
N GLU A 262 30.32 -40.47 -11.62
CA GLU A 262 30.31 -40.12 -13.05
C GLU A 262 29.56 -41.10 -13.98
N HIS A 263 29.25 -40.64 -15.20
CA HIS A 263 29.63 -41.36 -16.44
C HIS A 263 29.62 -40.42 -17.68
N GLU A 264 30.54 -40.68 -18.60
CA GLU A 264 30.82 -39.86 -19.80
C GLU A 264 29.75 -39.95 -20.90
N MET A 265 29.74 -38.99 -21.84
CA MET A 265 30.30 -39.22 -23.18
C MET A 265 30.26 -37.96 -24.06
N SER A 266 31.39 -37.68 -24.71
CA SER A 266 31.52 -36.63 -25.73
C SER A 266 31.10 -37.11 -27.12
N MET A 267 30.81 -36.19 -28.05
CA MET A 267 31.44 -36.19 -29.37
C MET A 267 31.18 -34.86 -30.11
N THR A 268 31.97 -34.62 -31.16
CA THR A 268 32.18 -33.30 -31.80
C THR A 268 31.56 -33.21 -33.20
N SER A 269 31.35 -31.98 -33.71
CA SER A 269 31.81 -31.59 -35.06
C SER A 269 31.51 -30.13 -35.46
N SER A 270 32.61 -29.46 -35.80
CA SER A 270 32.86 -28.28 -36.67
C SER A 270 31.78 -27.75 -37.64
N GLY A 271 31.80 -26.43 -37.91
CA GLY A 271 31.30 -25.89 -39.19
C GLY A 271 31.10 -24.37 -39.33
N SER A 272 32.12 -23.65 -39.83
CA SER A 272 32.03 -22.49 -40.76
C SER A 272 31.47 -21.10 -40.35
N THR A 273 32.42 -20.18 -40.15
CA THR A 273 32.62 -18.87 -40.86
C THR A 273 31.49 -17.84 -41.11
N CYS A 274 31.66 -16.69 -40.44
CA CYS A 274 31.63 -15.28 -40.92
C CYS A 274 30.59 -14.76 -41.97
N MET A 275 29.92 -13.64 -41.66
CA MET A 275 30.35 -12.28 -42.08
C MET A 275 29.37 -11.14 -41.68
N THR A 276 29.96 -9.97 -41.39
CA THR A 276 29.44 -8.58 -41.55
C THR A 276 28.06 -8.15 -41.02
N SER A 277 28.09 -7.25 -40.04
CA SER A 277 27.10 -6.16 -39.85
C SER A 277 27.18 -5.14 -41.02
N PRO A 278 26.22 -4.20 -41.16
CA PRO A 278 26.33 -2.95 -40.38
C PRO A 278 25.01 -2.45 -39.77
N ALA A 279 25.15 -1.29 -39.10
CA ALA A 279 24.16 -0.42 -38.44
C ALA A 279 22.83 -0.23 -39.22
N ASP A 280 21.71 0.23 -38.63
CA ASP A 280 21.66 1.47 -37.83
C ASP A 280 20.38 1.62 -36.98
N LEU A 281 20.22 2.82 -36.38
CA LEU A 281 19.04 3.39 -35.70
C LEU A 281 19.01 3.38 -34.15
N THR A 282 19.72 4.38 -33.61
CA THR A 282 19.21 5.39 -32.65
C THR A 282 18.53 4.91 -31.36
N SER A 283 19.32 4.91 -30.28
CA SER A 283 18.83 4.97 -28.89
C SER A 283 18.23 6.35 -28.56
N PRO A 284 17.04 6.42 -27.94
CA PRO A 284 16.64 7.56 -27.12
C PRO A 284 17.20 7.38 -25.71
N THR A 285 17.90 8.40 -25.20
CA THR A 285 18.38 8.46 -23.82
C THR A 285 17.21 8.54 -22.83
N SER A 286 17.02 7.51 -22.01
CA SER A 286 16.05 7.55 -20.91
C SER A 286 16.65 8.29 -19.72
N SER A 287 16.21 9.53 -19.50
CA SER A 287 16.45 10.25 -18.26
C SER A 287 15.79 9.54 -17.07
N THR A 288 16.48 9.58 -15.93
CA THR A 288 16.07 8.96 -14.66
C THR A 288 14.76 9.55 -14.15
N SER A 289 13.73 8.72 -14.01
CA SER A 289 12.54 9.03 -13.22
C SER A 289 12.25 7.88 -12.25
N SER A 290 12.14 8.21 -10.97
CA SER A 290 11.79 7.28 -9.90
C SER A 290 10.30 6.92 -10.00
N VAL A 291 10.01 5.73 -10.51
CA VAL A 291 8.64 5.19 -10.58
C VAL A 291 8.11 5.00 -9.15
N THR A 292 7.14 5.82 -8.76
CA THR A 292 6.40 5.68 -7.51
C THR A 292 5.03 5.06 -7.77
N ASP A 293 4.54 4.19 -6.89
CA ASP A 293 3.30 3.40 -7.09
C ASP A 293 1.98 4.22 -7.02
N HIS A 294 2.07 5.56 -7.07
CA HIS A 294 0.93 6.49 -7.07
C HIS A 294 0.29 6.71 -8.46
N GLU A 295 0.81 6.05 -9.50
CA GLU A 295 0.27 6.10 -10.85
C GLU A 295 -1.24 5.72 -10.85
N GLY A 296 -2.08 6.66 -11.30
CA GLY A 296 -3.53 6.51 -11.42
C GLY A 296 -4.38 6.76 -10.16
N SER A 297 -3.86 7.43 -9.11
CA SER A 297 -4.70 7.89 -7.98
C SER A 297 -4.99 9.40 -8.02
N THR A 298 -6.23 9.81 -7.76
CA THR A 298 -6.64 11.21 -7.65
C THR A 298 -6.74 11.65 -6.18
N VAL A 299 -6.23 12.84 -5.84
CA VAL A 299 -6.47 13.44 -4.51
C VAL A 299 -7.96 13.79 -4.41
N SER A 300 -8.61 13.39 -3.31
CA SER A 300 -9.99 13.73 -2.99
C SER A 300 -10.09 14.82 -1.93
N LYS A 301 -9.20 14.79 -0.93
CA LYS A 301 -9.14 15.75 0.20
C LYS A 301 -7.72 15.93 0.69
N VAL A 302 -7.38 17.14 1.14
CA VAL A 302 -6.18 17.42 1.95
C VAL A 302 -6.65 17.78 3.36
N ILE A 303 -6.07 17.15 4.37
CA ILE A 303 -6.55 17.26 5.75
C ILE A 303 -5.37 17.53 6.68
N CYS A 304 -5.47 18.62 7.44
CA CYS A 304 -4.55 19.01 8.49
C CYS A 304 -4.89 18.27 9.79
N CYS A 305 -3.96 17.48 10.31
CA CYS A 305 -4.13 16.66 11.50
C CYS A 305 -3.24 17.18 12.64
N LYS A 306 -3.82 17.38 13.83
CA LYS A 306 -3.12 17.79 15.05
C LYS A 306 -3.33 16.74 16.14
N ALA A 307 -2.24 16.19 16.66
CA ALA A 307 -2.25 15.26 17.78
C ALA A 307 -1.79 15.98 19.05
N THR A 308 -2.66 16.13 20.04
CA THR A 308 -2.28 16.68 21.35
C THR A 308 -1.61 15.65 22.26
N HIS A 309 -1.81 14.35 21.99
CA HIS A 309 -1.38 13.24 22.85
C HIS A 309 -0.70 12.14 22.05
N ALA A 310 0.21 11.40 22.69
CA ALA A 310 0.93 10.25 22.13
C ALA A 310 0.03 8.99 21.99
N VAL A 311 -1.14 9.11 21.36
CA VAL A 311 -2.19 8.08 21.35
C VAL A 311 -1.78 6.76 20.68
N TRP A 312 -0.68 6.76 19.92
CA TRP A 312 -0.06 5.57 19.31
C TRP A 312 0.82 4.76 20.29
N VAL A 313 1.24 5.34 21.41
CA VAL A 313 2.16 4.71 22.38
C VAL A 313 1.38 4.03 23.51
N GLY A 314 1.95 2.97 24.09
CA GLY A 314 1.46 2.37 25.36
C GLY A 314 0.13 1.61 25.31
N ARG A 315 -0.68 1.77 24.24
CA ARG A 315 -2.05 1.22 24.09
C ARG A 315 -2.20 -0.24 24.55
N ARG A 316 -1.25 -1.12 24.22
CA ARG A 316 -1.28 -2.55 24.62
C ARG A 316 -1.23 -2.76 26.15
N LYS A 317 -0.45 -1.96 26.88
CA LYS A 317 -0.39 -2.02 28.35
C LYS A 317 -1.69 -1.47 28.94
N LEU A 318 -2.16 -0.32 28.44
CA LEU A 318 -3.37 0.32 28.93
C LEU A 318 -4.64 -0.52 28.67
N ARG A 319 -4.77 -1.12 27.48
CA ARG A 319 -5.87 -2.04 27.14
C ARG A 319 -5.93 -3.26 28.06
N ARG A 320 -4.76 -3.78 28.48
CA ARG A 320 -4.68 -4.86 29.49
C ARG A 320 -5.10 -4.36 30.88
N LYS A 321 -4.64 -3.18 31.30
CA LYS A 321 -5.04 -2.54 32.56
C LYS A 321 -6.57 -2.36 32.62
N ILE A 322 -7.17 -1.72 31.61
CA ILE A 322 -8.62 -1.53 31.49
C ILE A 322 -9.34 -2.88 31.57
N GLN A 323 -8.93 -3.88 30.78
CA GLN A 323 -9.51 -5.23 30.79
C GLN A 323 -9.50 -5.92 32.16
N MET A 324 -8.52 -5.61 33.02
CA MET A 324 -8.38 -6.20 34.36
C MET A 324 -9.14 -5.39 35.43
N GLU A 325 -9.12 -4.06 35.38
CA GLU A 325 -9.79 -3.19 36.36
C GLU A 325 -11.29 -3.04 36.10
N LYS A 326 -11.69 -3.06 34.83
CA LYS A 326 -13.07 -3.01 34.34
C LYS A 326 -13.18 -3.98 33.18
N PRO A 327 -13.51 -5.26 33.43
CA PRO A 327 -13.90 -6.17 32.37
C PRO A 327 -14.95 -5.47 31.51
N TRP A 328 -14.71 -5.38 30.19
CA TRP A 328 -15.79 -5.07 29.25
C TRP A 328 -16.89 -6.09 29.57
N GLY A 329 -18.04 -5.61 30.04
CA GLY A 329 -19.03 -6.46 30.71
C GLY A 329 -19.58 -7.57 29.81
N ASP A 330 -20.51 -8.38 30.31
CA ASP A 330 -20.99 -9.58 29.61
C ASP A 330 -21.61 -9.30 28.22
N ALA A 331 -21.90 -8.04 27.89
CA ALA A 331 -22.25 -7.60 26.54
C ALA A 331 -21.00 -7.52 25.61
N PRO A 332 -21.03 -8.11 24.40
CA PRO A 332 -19.91 -8.07 23.48
C PRO A 332 -19.67 -6.67 22.90
N ILE A 333 -18.84 -5.87 23.60
CA ILE A 333 -18.38 -4.55 23.12
C ILE A 333 -17.50 -4.74 21.88
N ASP A 334 -17.77 -3.99 20.81
CA ASP A 334 -17.00 -4.04 19.57
C ASP A 334 -15.55 -3.52 19.74
N GLU A 335 -14.69 -3.79 18.76
CA GLU A 335 -13.27 -3.47 18.87
C GLU A 335 -13.00 -1.96 18.76
N LEU A 336 -13.81 -1.24 17.98
CA LEU A 336 -13.72 0.21 17.81
C LEU A 336 -14.01 0.94 19.13
N SER A 337 -15.06 0.52 19.84
CA SER A 337 -15.45 1.05 21.15
C SER A 337 -14.39 0.76 22.21
N LYS A 338 -13.78 -0.44 22.18
CA LYS A 338 -12.64 -0.79 23.03
C LYS A 338 -11.44 0.14 22.78
N GLU A 339 -11.09 0.40 21.52
CA GLU A 339 -10.00 1.32 21.19
C GLU A 339 -10.34 2.78 21.50
N LYS A 340 -11.59 3.22 21.32
CA LYS A 340 -12.06 4.56 21.72
C LYS A 340 -11.93 4.76 23.23
N LEU A 341 -12.28 3.76 24.03
CA LEU A 341 -12.11 3.80 25.50
C LEU A 341 -10.63 3.78 25.92
N VAL A 342 -9.76 3.05 25.23
CA VAL A 342 -8.29 3.13 25.43
C VAL A 342 -7.79 4.55 25.15
N THR A 343 -8.23 5.18 24.06
CA THR A 343 -7.86 6.56 23.74
C THR A 343 -8.37 7.55 24.79
N GLN A 344 -9.64 7.46 25.19
CA GLN A 344 -10.20 8.32 26.24
C GLN A 344 -9.43 8.24 27.56
N GLU A 345 -8.91 7.07 27.91
CA GLU A 345 -8.10 6.90 29.12
C GLU A 345 -6.70 7.52 28.96
N ILE A 346 -6.08 7.47 27.77
CA ILE A 346 -4.84 8.22 27.46
C ILE A 346 -5.09 9.72 27.67
N LEU A 347 -6.16 10.26 27.07
CA LEU A 347 -6.51 11.69 27.14
C LEU A 347 -6.85 12.18 28.56
N LYS A 348 -7.22 11.28 29.48
CA LYS A 348 -7.43 11.61 30.91
C LYS A 348 -6.16 11.47 31.74
N SER A 349 -5.24 10.59 31.35
CA SER A 349 -4.05 10.24 32.14
C SER A 349 -2.95 11.31 32.12
N SER A 350 -2.99 12.24 31.17
CA SER A 350 -2.06 13.36 31.06
C SER A 350 -2.82 14.66 30.76
N ALA A 351 -2.37 15.78 31.32
CA ALA A 351 -2.86 17.08 30.90
C ALA A 351 -2.44 17.35 29.44
N PRO A 352 -3.29 18.01 28.62
CA PRO A 352 -2.92 18.38 27.26
C PRO A 352 -1.72 19.35 27.27
N PRO A 353 -0.71 19.14 26.42
CA PRO A 353 0.37 20.11 26.23
C PRO A 353 -0.16 21.42 25.63
N ALA A 354 0.55 22.52 25.88
CA ALA A 354 0.21 23.86 25.36
C ALA A 354 0.32 23.97 23.82
N THR A 355 1.06 23.05 23.19
CA THR A 355 1.21 22.92 21.74
C THR A 355 0.93 21.47 21.33
N ALA A 356 0.54 21.25 20.07
CA ALA A 356 0.37 19.90 19.56
C ALA A 356 1.70 19.10 19.61
N LEU A 357 1.60 17.81 19.94
CA LEU A 357 2.74 16.88 20.00
C LEU A 357 3.22 16.46 18.60
N ALA A 358 2.31 16.45 17.63
CA ALA A 358 2.59 16.27 16.21
C ALA A 358 1.56 17.05 15.38
N GLU A 359 2.02 17.70 14.31
CA GLU A 359 1.17 18.27 13.27
C GLU A 359 1.62 17.74 11.92
N PHE A 360 0.68 17.21 11.14
CA PHE A 360 0.96 16.61 9.84
C PHE A 360 -0.23 16.78 8.91
N LYS A 361 0.03 16.85 7.60
CA LYS A 361 -1.03 16.78 6.59
C LYS A 361 -1.19 15.35 6.13
N ILE A 362 -2.41 14.99 5.74
CA ILE A 362 -2.69 13.78 4.97
C ILE A 362 -3.40 14.16 3.68
N GLU A 363 -3.13 13.40 2.63
CA GLU A 363 -3.92 13.40 1.40
C GLU A 363 -4.72 12.10 1.34
N LEU A 364 -6.04 12.22 1.28
CA LEU A 364 -6.90 11.10 0.91
C LEU A 364 -6.89 11.01 -0.62
N ARG A 365 -6.41 9.90 -1.16
CA ARG A 365 -6.36 9.66 -2.61
C ARG A 365 -7.21 8.45 -2.99
N ARG A 366 -8.05 8.60 -4.01
CA ARG A 366 -8.86 7.52 -4.58
C ARG A 366 -8.09 6.88 -5.73
N LYS A 367 -7.95 5.55 -5.72
CA LYS A 367 -7.48 4.77 -6.86
C LYS A 367 -8.66 3.99 -7.41
N LEU A 368 -9.13 4.37 -8.59
CA LEU A 368 -10.25 3.73 -9.31
C LEU A 368 -9.75 3.00 -10.56
N ALA A 369 -8.70 2.19 -10.39
CA ALA A 369 -8.15 1.40 -11.50
C ALA A 369 -8.99 0.14 -11.75
N ALA A 370 -8.85 -0.44 -12.95
CA ALA A 370 -9.54 -1.67 -13.30
C ALA A 370 -8.98 -2.90 -12.56
N ASP A 371 -7.70 -2.92 -12.21
CA ASP A 371 -7.08 -3.99 -11.42
C ASP A 371 -7.17 -3.76 -9.90
N CYS A 372 -7.47 -2.54 -9.46
CA CYS A 372 -7.43 -2.13 -8.07
C CYS A 372 -8.32 -0.91 -7.78
N THR A 373 -9.35 -1.14 -6.94
CA THR A 373 -10.08 -0.05 -6.26
C THR A 373 -9.56 0.08 -4.83
N ALA A 374 -9.10 1.26 -4.44
CA ALA A 374 -8.55 1.52 -3.10
C ALA A 374 -8.64 3.00 -2.70
N VAL A 375 -8.60 3.25 -1.38
CA VAL A 375 -8.30 4.56 -0.80
C VAL A 375 -6.88 4.51 -0.24
N ILE A 376 -6.09 5.55 -0.50
CA ILE A 376 -4.73 5.71 -0.01
C ILE A 376 -4.72 6.92 0.92
N VAL A 377 -4.35 6.72 2.18
CA VAL A 377 -4.06 7.80 3.13
C VAL A 377 -2.56 8.08 3.04
N ALA A 378 -2.16 9.07 2.25
CA ALA A 378 -0.77 9.46 2.10
C ALA A 378 -0.40 10.51 3.15
N PHE A 379 0.65 10.26 3.93
CA PHE A 379 1.09 11.16 4.99
C PHE A 379 2.15 12.15 4.48
N CYS A 380 1.79 13.43 4.48
CA CYS A 380 2.66 14.53 4.14
C CYS A 380 3.34 15.05 5.42
N THR A 381 4.28 14.25 5.94
CA THR A 381 5.06 14.58 7.14
C THR A 381 6.36 15.32 6.78
N PRO A 382 6.73 16.40 7.49
CA PRO A 382 8.08 16.94 7.45
C PRO A 382 9.10 15.85 7.81
N GLN A 383 10.21 15.78 7.07
CA GLN A 383 11.19 14.68 7.17
C GLN A 383 11.79 14.51 8.58
N ASN A 384 11.78 15.58 9.37
CA ASN A 384 12.31 15.64 10.73
C ASN A 384 11.30 15.31 11.84
N ASP A 385 9.98 15.29 11.58
CA ASP A 385 9.00 14.95 12.62
C ASP A 385 9.02 13.44 12.90
N VAL A 386 9.53 13.07 14.07
CA VAL A 386 9.57 11.68 14.55
C VAL A 386 8.19 11.22 15.03
N ASN A 387 7.39 12.10 15.62
CA ASN A 387 6.08 11.76 16.16
C ASN A 387 5.07 11.50 15.05
N ALA A 388 5.03 12.35 14.02
CA ALA A 388 4.17 12.15 12.86
C ALA A 388 4.50 10.84 12.09
N ARG A 389 5.78 10.51 11.92
CA ARG A 389 6.20 9.23 11.31
C ARG A 389 5.83 8.02 12.18
N ASN A 390 6.04 8.10 13.50
CA ASN A 390 5.64 7.05 14.43
C ASN A 390 4.11 6.84 14.44
N PHE A 391 3.33 7.93 14.39
CA PHE A 391 1.88 7.86 14.28
C PHE A 391 1.45 7.19 12.96
N ALA A 392 2.04 7.58 11.83
CA ALA A 392 1.69 7.04 10.53
C ALA A 392 2.04 5.54 10.38
N HIS A 393 3.17 5.09 10.94
CA HIS A 393 3.49 3.65 11.05
C HIS A 393 2.50 2.90 11.94
N PHE A 394 2.15 3.48 13.10
CA PHE A 394 1.10 2.93 13.96
C PHE A 394 -0.26 2.88 13.24
N PHE A 395 -0.60 3.89 12.45
CA PHE A 395 -1.88 3.99 11.75
C PHE A 395 -2.01 2.92 10.66
N ASP A 396 -0.93 2.55 9.96
CA ASP A 396 -0.92 1.41 9.02
C ASP A 396 -1.33 0.11 9.70
N GLU A 397 -0.64 -0.26 10.78
CA GLU A 397 -0.95 -1.47 11.57
C GLU A 397 -2.34 -1.41 12.22
N PHE A 398 -2.75 -0.22 12.68
CA PHE A 398 -4.03 0.01 13.33
C PHE A 398 -5.19 -0.15 12.35
N VAL A 399 -5.13 0.53 11.20
CA VAL A 399 -6.13 0.43 10.12
C VAL A 399 -6.22 -1.03 9.66
N ALA A 400 -5.10 -1.68 9.38
CA ALA A 400 -5.07 -3.08 8.92
C ALA A 400 -5.85 -4.04 9.84
N ARG A 401 -5.82 -3.81 11.16
CA ARG A 401 -6.61 -4.54 12.16
C ARG A 401 -8.08 -4.10 12.17
N MET A 402 -8.36 -2.80 12.05
CA MET A 402 -9.73 -2.25 12.06
C MET A 402 -10.52 -2.53 10.77
N LEU A 403 -9.87 -2.93 9.65
CA LEU A 403 -10.55 -3.16 8.35
C LEU A 403 -11.76 -4.11 8.42
N SER A 404 -11.83 -5.04 9.38
CA SER A 404 -13.00 -5.92 9.56
C SER A 404 -14.30 -5.19 9.90
N HIS A 405 -14.20 -3.95 10.38
CA HIS A 405 -15.33 -3.08 10.75
C HIS A 405 -15.73 -2.08 9.64
N LEU A 406 -14.93 -1.97 8.57
CA LEU A 406 -15.35 -1.33 7.33
C LEU A 406 -16.26 -2.31 6.56
N LYS A 407 -17.57 -2.18 6.73
CA LYS A 407 -18.60 -2.92 6.00
C LYS A 407 -19.63 -1.94 5.43
N VAL A 408 -20.11 -2.18 4.22
CA VAL A 408 -21.03 -1.29 3.48
C VAL A 408 -22.21 -2.01 2.85
#